data_AF-A0A658R5X8-F1
#
_entry.id   AF-A0A658R5X8-F1
#
_cell.length_a   1.000
_cell.length_b   1.000
_cell.length_c   1.000
_cell.angle_alpha   90.00
_cell.angle_beta   90.00
_cell.angle_gamma   90.00
#
_symmetry.space_group_name_H-M   'P 1'
#
loop_
_entity.id
_entity.type
_entity.pdbx_description
1 polymer ?
#
loop_
_entity_poly.entity_id
_entity_poly.type
_entity_poly.pdbx_seq_one_letter_code
_entity_poly.pdbx_strand_id
1 'polypeptide(L)' 'MKRDQQQRRAYALCRLSGAIDRYLLATTSAAKKRAMKWVKAWAMAAGLEGLARN' A
#
# COMPACT_ATOMS: atom_id res chain seq x y z
N MET A 1 -7.32 -20.73 -11.70
CA MET A 1 -8.11 -20.37 -10.49
C MET A 1 -8.23 -18.85 -10.38
N LYS A 2 -9.45 -18.30 -10.45
CA LYS A 2 -9.67 -16.87 -10.15
C LYS A 2 -9.48 -16.70 -8.64
N ARG A 3 -8.51 -15.89 -8.20
CA ARG A 3 -8.36 -15.55 -6.78
C ARG A 3 -9.65 -14.90 -6.28
N ASP A 4 -10.14 -15.39 -5.13
CA ASP A 4 -11.27 -14.83 -4.41
C ASP A 4 -11.00 -13.35 -4.11
N GLN A 5 -12.05 -12.53 -4.09
CA GLN A 5 -11.97 -11.13 -3.70
C GLN A 5 -11.30 -10.95 -2.33
N GLN A 6 -11.53 -11.86 -1.38
CA GLN A 6 -10.86 -11.86 -0.09
C GLN A 6 -9.35 -12.12 -0.22
N GLN A 7 -8.94 -13.07 -1.07
CA GLN A 7 -7.53 -13.37 -1.32
C GLN A 7 -6.81 -12.19 -2.00
N ARG A 8 -7.50 -11.48 -2.89
CA ARG A 8 -6.96 -10.25 -3.53
C ARG A 8 -6.76 -9.14 -2.50
N ARG A 9 -7.74 -8.96 -1.59
CA ARG A 9 -7.66 -7.97 -0.51
C ARG A 9 -6.54 -8.30 0.49
N ALA A 10 -6.43 -9.56 0.90
CA ALA A 10 -5.34 -10.03 1.77
C ALA A 10 -3.96 -9.79 1.12
N TYR A 11 -3.83 -10.12 -0.16
CA TYR A 11 -2.61 -9.83 -0.91
C TYR A 11 -2.30 -8.33 -0.95
N ALA A 12 -3.30 -7.49 -1.21
CA ALA A 12 -3.13 -6.03 -1.22
C ALA A 12 -2.70 -5.49 0.16
N LEU A 13 -3.24 -6.02 1.27
CA LEU A 13 -2.83 -5.66 2.62
C LEU A 13 -1.39 -6.05 2.92
N CYS A 14 -0.95 -7.25 2.53
CA CYS A 14 0.47 -7.65 2.67
C CYS A 14 1.40 -6.70 1.90
N ARG A 15 1.02 -6.29 0.70
CA ARG A 15 1.80 -5.35 -0.11
C ARG A 15 1.78 -3.93 0.45
N LEU A 16 0.67 -3.53 1.07
CA LEU A 16 0.54 -2.26 1.77
C LEU A 16 1.50 -2.19 2.96
N SER A 17 1.55 -3.22 3.80
CA SER A 17 2.48 -3.29 4.93
C SER A 17 3.93 -3.05 4.47
N GLY A 18 4.39 -3.80 3.47
CA GLY A 18 5.75 -3.62 2.96
C GLY A 18 6.00 -2.28 2.26
N ALA A 19 4.96 -1.59 1.78
CA ALA A 19 5.08 -0.23 1.26
C ALA A 19 5.20 0.81 2.39
N ILE A 20 4.46 0.61 3.49
CA ILE A 20 4.56 1.44 4.70
C ILE A 20 5.93 1.27 5.34
N ASP A 21 6.43 0.04 5.48
CA ASP A 21 7.77 -0.22 6.03
C ASP A 21 8.86 0.53 5.24
N ARG A 22 8.78 0.46 3.90
CA ARG A 22 9.69 1.22 3.02
C ARG A 22 9.56 2.73 3.17
N TYR A 23 8.36 3.23 3.45
CA TYR A 23 8.14 4.66 3.68
C TYR A 23 8.74 5.11 5.01
N LEU A 24 8.55 4.31 6.06
CA LEU A 24 9.09 4.58 7.41
C LEU A 24 10.62 4.50 7.43
N LEU A 25 11.19 3.51 6.73
CA LEU A 25 12.65 3.32 6.64
C LEU A 25 13.33 4.26 5.63
N ALA A 26 12.57 4.98 4.80
CA ALA A 26 13.15 5.89 3.81
C ALA A 26 13.74 7.14 4.47
N THR A 27 15.05 7.34 4.30
CA THR A 27 15.79 8.49 4.83
C THR A 27 15.74 9.72 3.93
N THR A 28 15.42 9.56 2.64
CA THR A 28 15.36 10.66 1.67
C THR A 28 13.93 11.00 1.27
N SER A 29 13.69 12.29 1.01
CA SER A 29 12.38 12.78 0.52
C SER A 29 11.98 12.12 -0.80
N ALA A 30 12.94 11.82 -1.67
CA ALA A 30 12.69 11.11 -2.93
C ALA A 30 12.25 9.65 -2.69
N ALA A 31 12.90 8.93 -1.77
CA ALA A 31 12.50 7.58 -1.40
C ALA A 31 11.12 7.57 -0.72
N LYS A 32 10.84 8.52 0.18
CA LYS A 32 9.52 8.69 0.80
C LYS A 32 8.42 8.94 -0.24
N LYS A 33 8.63 9.83 -1.22
CA LYS A 33 7.65 10.05 -2.31
C LYS A 33 7.38 8.78 -3.12
N ARG A 34 8.43 8.01 -3.45
CA ARG A 34 8.27 6.73 -4.18
C ARG A 34 7.51 5.69 -3.36
N ALA A 35 7.86 5.54 -2.07
CA ALA A 35 7.16 4.61 -1.18
C ALA A 35 5.69 5.01 -0.97
N MET A 36 5.41 6.30 -0.80
CA MET A 36 4.05 6.83 -0.66
C MET A 36 3.15 6.52 -1.87
N LYS A 37 3.71 6.55 -3.10
CA LYS A 37 2.98 6.13 -4.30
C LYS A 37 2.49 4.69 -4.19
N TRP A 38 3.33 3.79 -3.67
CA TRP A 38 2.97 2.40 -3.46
C TRP A 38 2.00 2.20 -2.30
N VAL A 39 2.16 2.95 -1.20
CA VAL A 39 1.20 2.96 -0.09
C VAL A 39 -0.20 3.29 -0.61
N LYS A 40 -0.35 4.39 -1.36
CA LYS A 40 -1.65 4.79 -1.95
C LYS A 40 -2.22 3.73 -2.88
N ALA A 41 -1.40 3.18 -3.78
CA ALA A 41 -1.84 2.16 -4.74
C ALA A 41 -2.37 0.89 -4.04
N TRP A 42 -1.65 0.40 -3.02
CA TRP A 42 -2.06 -0.80 -2.29
C TRP A 42 -3.18 -0.54 -1.30
N ALA A 43 -3.28 0.66 -0.73
CA ALA A 43 -4.42 1.08 0.08
C ALA A 43 -5.73 1.06 -0.74
N MET A 44 -5.72 1.62 -1.95
CA MET A 44 -6.88 1.54 -2.86
C MET A 44 -7.22 0.08 -3.22
N ALA A 45 -6.21 -0.73 -3.56
CA ALA A 45 -6.42 -2.15 -3.87
C ALA A 45 -6.94 -2.96 -2.67
N ALA A 46 -6.66 -2.53 -1.43
CA ALA A 46 -7.17 -3.13 -0.21
C ALA A 46 -8.57 -2.62 0.21
N GLY A 47 -9.12 -1.63 -0.52
CA GLY A 47 -10.39 -0.97 -0.20
C GLY A 47 -10.29 0.01 0.98
N LEU A 48 -9.12 0.59 1.22
CA LEU A 48 -8.84 1.53 2.31
C LEU A 48 -8.89 2.98 1.82
N GLU A 49 -9.88 3.32 1.00
CA GLU A 49 -10.02 4.62 0.32
C GLU A 49 -10.10 5.82 1.30
N GLY A 50 -10.51 5.57 2.55
CA GLY A 50 -10.59 6.59 3.60
C GLY A 50 -9.23 7.08 4.13
N LEU A 51 -8.15 6.33 3.95
CA LEU A 51 -6.80 6.73 4.42
C LEU A 51 -6.09 7.72 3.48
N ALA A 52 -6.61 7.94 2.27
CA ALA A 52 -5.95 8.76 1.24
C ALA A 52 -6.44 10.23 1.19
N ARG A 53 -7.48 10.60 1.96
CA ARG A 53 -8.14 11.93 1.91
C ARG A 53 -7.75 12.91 3.02
N ASN A 54 -6.71 12.63 3.81
CA ASN A 54 -6.21 13.56 4.84
C ASN A 54 -4.79 14.01 4.53
#